data_AF-A0A0T6B1F3-F1
#
_entry.id   AF-A0A0T6B1F3-F1
#
_cell.length_a   1.000
_cell.length_b   1.000
_cell.length_c   1.000
_cell.angle_alpha   90.00
_cell.angle_beta   90.00
_cell.angle_gamma   90.00
#
_symmetry.space_group_name_H-M   'P 1'
#
loop_
_entity.id
_entity.type
_entity.pdbx_description
1 polymer ?
#
loop_
_entity_poly.entity_id
_entity_poly.type
_entity_poly.pdbx_seq_one_letter_code
_entity_poly.pdbx_strand_id
1 'polypeptide(L)'
;MAQQQSRSILAMIFRNFINSLKPRRITGDLKGIDYFGNKYFEIPANPSIGKRQASRWFVPPEKDNFQQELPAEWESWLRHRRKEPPAEKEVMRNYALMQMK
;
A
#
# COMPACT_ATOMS: atom_id res chain seq x y z
N MET A 1 -11.19 -46.54 -11.71
CA MET A 1 -10.02 -46.02 -12.43
C MET A 1 -9.91 -44.54 -12.14
N ALA A 2 -8.93 -44.12 -11.34
CA ALA A 2 -8.72 -42.70 -11.06
C ALA A 2 -8.13 -42.05 -12.33
N GLN A 3 -8.94 -41.21 -13.00
CA GLN A 3 -8.47 -40.41 -14.14
C GLN A 3 -7.34 -39.49 -13.66
N GLN A 4 -6.11 -39.89 -13.92
CA GLN A 4 -4.96 -39.00 -13.81
C GLN A 4 -5.18 -37.87 -14.81
N GLN A 5 -5.63 -36.73 -14.31
CA GLN A 5 -5.76 -35.51 -15.11
C GLN A 5 -4.35 -35.12 -15.56
N SER A 6 -3.95 -35.60 -16.75
CA SER A 6 -2.80 -35.14 -17.48
C SER A 6 -3.05 -33.68 -17.85
N ARG A 7 -2.80 -32.77 -16.90
CA ARG A 7 -2.89 -31.33 -17.14
C ARG A 7 -1.81 -31.01 -18.17
N SER A 8 -2.22 -30.93 -19.43
CA SER A 8 -1.36 -30.69 -20.58
C SER A 8 -0.38 -29.56 -20.27
N ILE A 9 0.93 -29.87 -20.35
CA ILE A 9 2.01 -28.93 -20.05
C ILE A 9 1.85 -27.65 -20.89
N LEU A 10 1.45 -27.80 -22.15
CA LEU A 10 1.16 -26.68 -23.05
C LEU A 10 -0.01 -25.82 -22.55
N ALA A 11 -1.08 -26.45 -22.04
CA ALA A 11 -2.20 -25.73 -21.45
C ALA A 11 -1.78 -24.95 -20.18
N MET A 12 -0.83 -25.49 -19.40
CA MET A 12 -0.26 -24.81 -18.23
C MET A 12 0.58 -23.60 -18.64
N ILE A 13 1.44 -23.74 -19.65
CA ILE A 13 2.27 -22.65 -20.20
C ILE A 13 1.36 -21.53 -20.74
N PHE A 14 0.35 -21.88 -21.55
CA PHE A 14 -0.58 -20.90 -22.11
C PHE A 14 -1.40 -20.20 -21.03
N ARG A 15 -1.88 -20.93 -20.01
CA ARG A 15 -2.59 -20.34 -18.87
C ARG A 15 -1.72 -19.37 -18.09
N ASN A 16 -0.45 -19.70 -17.86
CA ASN A 16 0.50 -18.82 -17.20
C ASN A 16 0.81 -17.56 -18.05
N PHE A 17 0.91 -17.70 -19.37
CA PHE A 17 1.08 -16.59 -20.29
C PHE A 17 -0.13 -15.64 -20.31
N ILE A 18 -1.37 -16.16 -20.40
CA ILE A 18 -2.56 -15.30 -20.32
C ILE A 18 -2.69 -14.64 -18.94
N ASN A 19 -2.31 -15.34 -17.87
CA ASN A 19 -2.29 -14.76 -16.54
C ASN A 19 -1.26 -13.64 -16.38
N SER A 20 -0.14 -13.66 -17.10
CA SER A 20 0.88 -12.59 -17.01
C SER A 20 0.44 -11.29 -17.66
N LEU A 21 -0.49 -11.35 -18.62
CA LEU A 21 -1.08 -10.19 -19.30
C LEU A 21 -2.22 -9.52 -18.51
N LYS A 22 -2.65 -10.09 -17.37
CA LYS A 22 -3.72 -9.48 -16.56
C LYS A 22 -3.26 -8.15 -15.97
N PRO A 23 -4.08 -7.08 -16.06
CA PRO A 23 -3.73 -5.79 -15.50
C PRO A 23 -3.56 -5.89 -13.98
N ARG A 24 -2.50 -5.27 -13.47
CA ARG A 24 -2.19 -5.23 -12.04
C ARG A 24 -3.04 -4.14 -11.37
N ARG A 25 -3.31 -4.26 -10.06
CA ARG A 25 -3.88 -3.14 -9.29
C ARG A 25 -2.89 -1.97 -9.29
N ILE A 26 -3.30 -0.86 -9.89
CA ILE A 26 -2.55 0.41 -9.94
C ILE A 26 -3.07 1.35 -8.83
N THR A 27 -4.34 1.22 -8.45
CA THR A 27 -4.97 2.03 -7.42
C THR A 27 -4.68 1.45 -6.03
N GLY A 28 -4.25 2.31 -5.11
CA GLY A 28 -4.12 1.99 -3.69
C GLY A 28 -5.39 2.34 -2.91
N ASP A 29 -5.59 1.66 -1.79
CA ASP A 29 -6.67 1.95 -0.85
C ASP A 29 -6.29 3.19 -0.04
N LEU A 30 -7.20 4.17 0.08
CA LEU A 30 -7.01 5.34 0.94
C LEU A 30 -7.03 4.89 2.40
N LYS A 31 -5.95 5.17 3.13
CA LYS A 31 -5.80 4.79 4.55
C LYS A 31 -6.05 5.92 5.52
N GLY A 32 -5.82 7.16 5.09
CA GLY A 32 -6.08 8.32 5.92
C GLY A 32 -5.50 9.59 5.34
N ILE A 33 -5.74 10.67 6.08
CA ILE A 33 -5.29 12.02 5.77
C ILE A 33 -4.63 12.56 7.04
N ASP A 34 -3.50 13.25 6.91
CA ASP A 34 -2.89 13.94 8.04
C ASP A 34 -3.46 15.36 8.25
N TYR A 35 -2.97 16.05 9.28
CA TYR A 35 -3.34 17.44 9.57
C TYR A 35 -2.75 18.45 8.56
N PHE A 36 -1.85 18.03 7.67
CA PHE A 36 -1.31 18.85 6.58
C PHE A 36 -2.11 18.67 5.27
N GLY A 37 -3.02 17.70 5.20
CA GLY A 37 -3.81 17.39 4.01
C GLY A 37 -3.17 16.35 3.07
N ASN A 38 -2.07 15.71 3.47
CA ASN A 38 -1.46 14.61 2.73
C ASN A 38 -2.35 13.37 2.79
N LYS A 39 -2.58 12.74 1.63
CA LYS A 39 -3.40 11.52 1.51
C LYS A 39 -2.50 10.31 1.44
N TYR A 40 -2.75 9.32 2.29
CA TYR A 40 -1.92 8.12 2.40
C TYR A 40 -2.63 6.92 1.78
N PHE A 41 -1.89 6.16 0.97
CA PHE A 41 -2.40 5.03 0.22
C PHE A 41 -1.58 3.76 0.48
N GLU A 42 -2.25 2.62 0.42
CA GLU A 42 -1.62 1.30 0.53
C GLU A 42 -2.16 0.34 -0.53
N ILE A 43 -1.26 -0.40 -1.18
CA ILE A 43 -1.60 -1.64 -1.89
C ILE A 43 -1.14 -2.80 -1.02
N PRO A 44 -2.05 -3.71 -0.61
CA PRO A 44 -1.69 -4.85 0.22
C PRO A 44 -0.67 -5.76 -0.49
N ALA A 45 0.13 -6.45 0.31
CA ALA A 45 1.06 -7.46 -0.20
C ALA A 45 0.28 -8.54 -0.97
N ASN A 46 0.85 -8.98 -2.10
CA ASN A 46 0.31 -10.09 -2.88
C ASN A 46 1.43 -11.13 -3.08
N PRO A 47 1.56 -12.10 -2.14
CA PRO A 47 2.60 -13.13 -2.19
C PRO A 47 2.52 -13.97 -3.47
N SER A 48 1.33 -14.18 -4.04
CA SER A 48 1.11 -14.96 -5.26
C SER A 48 1.79 -14.36 -6.49
N ILE A 49 2.13 -13.06 -6.46
CA ILE A 49 2.82 -12.34 -7.54
C ILE A 49 4.24 -11.93 -7.10
N GLY A 50 4.73 -12.47 -5.98
CA GLY A 50 6.06 -12.15 -5.44
C GLY A 50 6.16 -10.79 -4.73
N LYS A 51 5.04 -10.06 -4.56
CA LYS A 51 4.99 -8.82 -3.77
C LYS A 51 4.84 -9.15 -2.30
N ARG A 52 5.97 -9.33 -1.60
CA ARG A 52 5.99 -9.74 -0.18
C ARG A 52 5.61 -8.63 0.80
N GLN A 53 5.78 -7.36 0.42
CA GLN A 53 5.46 -6.20 1.25
C GLN A 53 4.37 -5.34 0.61
N ALA A 54 3.61 -4.65 1.46
CA ALA A 54 2.62 -3.68 1.03
C ALA A 54 3.34 -2.45 0.45
N SER A 55 2.87 -1.96 -0.69
CA SER A 55 3.38 -0.71 -1.27
C SER A 55 2.63 0.45 -0.63
N ARG A 56 3.36 1.36 0.02
CA ARG A 56 2.80 2.51 0.74
C ARG A 56 3.36 3.79 0.15
N TRP A 57 2.51 4.79 -0.05
CA TRP A 57 2.92 6.10 -0.52
C TRP A 57 1.94 7.17 -0.04
N PHE A 58 2.32 8.43 -0.20
CA PHE A 58 1.44 9.57 0.05
C PHE A 58 1.33 10.45 -1.19
N VAL A 59 0.28 11.24 -1.23
CA VAL A 59 0.06 12.27 -2.25
C VAL A 59 -0.12 13.61 -1.51
N PRO A 60 0.76 14.59 -1.74
CA PRO A 60 0.61 15.91 -1.15
C PRO A 60 -0.58 16.65 -1.74
N PRO A 61 -1.18 17.60 -0.99
CA PRO A 61 -2.29 18.41 -1.49
C PRO A 61 -1.87 19.31 -2.65
N GLU A 62 -0.64 19.84 -2.59
CA GLU A 62 0.00 20.60 -3.67
C GLU A 62 0.85 19.65 -4.51
N LYS A 63 0.59 19.62 -5.82
CA LYS A 63 1.37 18.80 -6.75
C LYS A 63 2.82 19.30 -6.73
N ASP A 64 3.76 18.39 -6.48
CA ASP A 64 5.22 18.59 -6.44
C ASP A 64 5.84 19.12 -5.14
N ASN A 65 5.05 19.31 -4.07
CA ASN A 65 5.61 19.64 -2.76
C ASN A 65 6.05 18.39 -1.97
N PHE A 66 7.16 17.78 -2.39
CA PHE A 66 7.74 16.61 -1.72
C PHE A 66 8.71 16.96 -0.57
N GLN A 67 8.97 18.25 -0.34
CA GLN A 67 9.88 18.74 0.70
C GLN A 67 9.16 19.04 2.02
N GLN A 68 7.84 18.85 2.06
CA GLN A 68 7.06 19.05 3.28
C GLN A 68 7.47 18.06 4.37
N GLU A 69 7.58 18.57 5.60
CA GLU A 69 7.78 17.73 6.77
C GLU A 69 6.57 16.82 7.00
N LEU A 70 6.83 15.51 7.11
CA LEU A 70 5.79 14.53 7.36
C LEU A 70 5.60 14.34 8.88
N PRO A 71 4.36 14.12 9.35
CA PRO A 71 4.14 13.71 10.72
C PRO A 71 4.87 12.41 11.03
N ALA A 72 5.52 12.32 12.19
CA ALA A 72 6.36 11.18 12.58
C ALA A 72 5.62 9.82 12.54
N GLU A 73 4.31 9.84 12.80
CA GLU A 73 3.49 8.63 12.80
C GLU A 73 3.25 8.08 11.41
N TRP A 74 2.98 8.98 10.47
CA TRP A 74 2.82 8.64 9.07
C TRP A 74 4.15 8.25 8.43
N GLU A 75 5.24 8.92 8.80
CA GLU A 75 6.58 8.53 8.36
C GLU A 75 6.93 7.10 8.83
N SER A 76 6.63 6.78 10.08
CA SER A 76 6.87 5.45 10.65
C SER A 76 6.03 4.37 9.96
N TRP A 77 4.80 4.69 9.57
CA TRP A 77 3.96 3.78 8.79
C TRP A 77 4.45 3.61 7.34
N LEU A 78 4.84 4.69 6.66
CA LEU A 78 5.40 4.66 5.31
C LEU A 78 6.69 3.83 5.23
N ARG A 79 7.55 3.91 6.24
CA ARG A 79 8.80 3.14 6.36
C ARG A 79 8.60 1.71 6.90
N HIS A 80 7.35 1.23 6.97
CA HIS A 80 7.00 -0.09 7.48
C HIS A 80 7.42 -0.38 8.94
N ARG A 81 7.75 0.65 9.73
CA ARG A 81 8.01 0.50 11.18
C ARG A 81 6.71 0.18 11.93
N ARG A 82 5.59 0.77 11.48
CA ARG A 82 4.24 0.46 11.95
C ARG A 82 3.52 -0.45 10.95
N LYS A 83 2.80 -1.47 11.44
CA LYS A 83 1.95 -2.33 10.59
C LYS A 83 0.67 -1.61 10.20
N GLU A 84 0.00 -1.00 11.17
CA GLU A 84 -1.28 -0.30 11.01
C GLU A 84 -1.07 1.21 10.84
N PRO A 85 -1.91 1.89 10.05
CA PRO A 85 -1.87 3.35 9.95
C PRO A 85 -2.21 3.99 11.31
N PRO A 86 -1.70 5.21 11.58
CA PRO A 86 -2.02 5.91 12.82
C PRO A 86 -3.52 6.20 12.92
N ALA A 87 -4.07 6.11 14.12
CA ALA A 87 -5.47 6.40 14.37
C ALA A 87 -5.71 7.92 14.35
N GLU A 88 -6.86 8.38 13.84
CA GLU A 88 -7.21 9.80 13.77
C GLU A 88 -7.08 10.50 15.14
N LYS A 89 -7.51 9.84 16.22
CA LYS A 89 -7.39 10.37 17.60
C LYS A 89 -5.94 10.58 18.05
N GLU A 90 -5.04 9.67 17.66
CA GLU A 90 -3.61 9.76 17.96
C GLU A 90 -2.98 10.93 17.20
N VAL A 91 -3.30 11.05 15.91
CA VAL A 91 -2.84 12.17 15.06
C VAL A 91 -3.28 13.51 15.63
N MET A 92 -4.54 13.64 16.05
CA MET A 92 -5.06 14.88 16.64
C MET A 92 -4.41 15.22 17.98
N ARG A 93 -4.18 14.22 18.84
CA ARG A 93 -3.50 14.43 20.13
C ARG A 93 -2.07 14.92 19.93
N ASN A 94 -1.34 14.30 19.01
CA ASN A 94 0.04 14.69 18.70
C ASN A 94 0.11 16.08 18.08
N TYR A 95 -0.85 16.43 17.23
CA TYR A 95 -0.98 17.79 16.70
C TYR A 95 -1.21 18.82 17.82
N ALA A 96 -2.09 18.55 18.78
CA ALA A 96 -2.31 19.43 19.92
C ALA A 96 -1.04 19.63 20.76
N LEU A 97 -0.26 18.56 20.99
CA LEU A 97 1.02 18.64 21.69
C LEU A 97 2.07 19.46 20.92
N MET A 98 2.08 19.36 19.58
CA MET A 98 2.96 20.16 18.73
C MET A 98 2.61 21.66 18.79
N GLN A 99 1.32 22.01 18.84
CA GLN A 99 0.87 23.40 18.94
C GLN A 99 1.13 24.03 20.33
N MET A 100 1.20 23.21 21.38
CA MET A 100 1.46 23.68 22.75
C MET A 100 2.95 23.94 23.03
N LYS A 101 3.85 23.50 22.14
CA LYS A 101 5.29 23.62 22.28
C LYS A 101 5.79 24.88 21.56
#